data_AF-A0A2E4DCQ7-F1
#
_entry.id   AF-A0A2E4DCQ7-F1
#
_cell.length_a   1.000
_cell.length_b   1.000
_cell.length_c   1.000
_cell.angle_alpha   90.00
_cell.angle_beta   90.00
_cell.angle_gamma   90.00
#
_symmetry.space_group_name_H-M   'P 1'
#
loop_
_entity.id
_entity.type
_entity.pdbx_description
1 polymer ?
#
loop_
_entity_poly.entity_id
_entity_poly.type
_entity_poly.pdbx_seq_one_letter_code
_entity_poly.pdbx_strand_id
1 'polypeptide(L)'
;MFDIDLSSYYYGHKLQNSEIVDKIIIKDIEIMPEVRGYEAVCHLNSNINIKYPDYTFHLKAAGVGSSENKRVAIYKSISEALERWAYSELSLSSTAGLAAFPSIYGKYSKQKSKAELIERYCLNLLNSEQLNLTELKSCIYTSKINEYNFVLVKSSCQSAYGFSCHVKLKSAIESASIEMFRNLKTIEKYKNLKSENLQERRLMYFASEGKEYILNKIKAGLHSTCHVDLPKIRTLELDGPWSRYSRVFQSQFKKNISLNNKDLEYFYF
;
A
#
# COMPACT_ATOMS: atom_id res chain seq x y z
N MET A 1 20.69 -0.70 -1.84
CA MET A 1 20.05 0.62 -2.05
C MET A 1 20.36 1.19 -3.44
N PHE A 2 21.35 0.66 -4.18
CA PHE A 2 21.73 1.13 -5.52
C PHE A 2 20.75 0.78 -6.68
N ASP A 3 19.94 -0.28 -6.58
CA ASP A 3 19.07 -0.69 -7.71
C ASP A 3 17.85 0.20 -7.95
N ILE A 4 17.33 0.87 -6.92
CA ILE A 4 16.15 1.74 -7.06
C ILE A 4 16.53 3.01 -7.83
N ASP A 5 17.77 3.49 -7.71
CA ASP A 5 18.18 4.75 -8.34
C ASP A 5 18.34 4.59 -9.87
N LEU A 6 18.96 3.48 -10.31
CA LEU A 6 19.08 3.17 -11.74
C LEU A 6 17.73 2.79 -12.38
N SER A 7 16.89 2.02 -11.69
CA SER A 7 15.56 1.68 -12.20
C SER A 7 14.64 2.90 -12.23
N SER A 8 14.62 3.74 -11.20
CA SER A 8 13.83 4.98 -11.21
C SER A 8 14.30 5.96 -12.29
N TYR A 9 15.61 6.03 -12.55
CA TYR A 9 16.15 6.80 -13.68
C TYR A 9 15.70 6.25 -15.02
N TYR A 10 15.96 4.96 -15.28
CA TYR A 10 15.68 4.32 -16.56
C TYR A 10 14.19 4.33 -16.88
N TYR A 11 13.35 3.92 -15.92
CA TYR A 11 11.92 3.78 -16.14
C TYR A 11 11.16 5.09 -15.99
N GLY A 12 11.61 5.99 -15.11
CA GLY A 12 11.09 7.35 -15.08
C GLY A 12 11.25 8.00 -16.45
N HIS A 13 12.45 7.96 -17.04
CA HIS A 13 12.69 8.58 -18.35
C HIS A 13 12.06 7.82 -19.52
N LYS A 14 12.13 6.48 -19.54
CA LYS A 14 11.65 5.66 -20.67
C LYS A 14 10.13 5.56 -20.70
N LEU A 15 9.48 5.37 -19.56
CA LEU A 15 8.03 5.18 -19.50
C LEU A 15 7.28 6.51 -19.48
N GLN A 16 7.83 7.58 -18.92
CA GLN A 16 7.21 8.90 -19.00
C GLN A 16 7.05 9.38 -20.45
N ASN A 17 7.92 8.94 -21.35
CA ASN A 17 7.84 9.24 -22.78
C ASN A 17 7.31 8.06 -23.61
N SER A 18 6.69 7.08 -22.95
CA SER A 18 6.14 5.91 -23.65
C SER A 18 4.68 6.16 -24.05
N GLU A 19 4.22 5.40 -25.04
CA GLU A 19 2.82 5.46 -25.52
C GLU A 19 1.77 5.11 -24.44
N ILE A 20 2.17 4.56 -23.29
CA ILE A 20 1.24 4.16 -22.22
C ILE A 20 1.03 5.19 -21.14
N VAL A 21 1.91 6.17 -20.98
CA VAL A 21 1.76 7.25 -19.99
C VAL A 21 1.34 8.51 -20.73
N ASP A 22 0.16 9.02 -20.42
CA ASP A 22 -0.35 10.27 -20.99
C ASP A 22 0.36 11.47 -20.34
N LYS A 23 0.33 11.52 -19.01
CA LYS A 23 0.97 12.59 -18.23
C LYS A 23 1.31 12.15 -16.82
N ILE A 24 2.31 12.83 -16.26
CA ILE A 24 2.69 12.73 -14.85
C ILE A 24 2.64 14.13 -14.24
N ILE A 25 1.80 14.30 -13.22
CA ILE A 25 1.69 15.54 -12.46
C ILE A 25 2.51 15.37 -11.19
N ILE A 26 3.38 16.34 -10.89
CA ILE A 26 4.25 16.28 -9.72
C ILE A 26 4.00 17.51 -8.85
N LYS A 27 3.89 17.28 -7.54
CA LYS A 27 3.70 18.33 -6.54
C LYS A 27 4.74 18.19 -5.45
N ASP A 28 5.24 19.32 -4.98
CA ASP A 28 6.00 19.39 -3.74
C ASP A 28 5.04 19.27 -2.57
N ILE A 29 5.27 18.28 -1.72
CA ILE A 29 4.43 18.03 -0.56
C ILE A 29 5.31 17.84 0.67
N GLU A 30 4.67 17.92 1.82
CA GLU A 30 5.22 17.33 3.04
C GLU A 30 4.80 15.86 3.07
N ILE A 31 5.74 14.92 3.20
CA ILE A 31 5.46 13.46 3.19
C ILE A 31 5.41 12.87 4.60
N MET A 32 6.02 13.56 5.56
CA MET A 32 6.00 13.36 7.01
C MET A 32 6.21 14.74 7.65
N PRO A 33 5.87 14.96 8.93
CA PRO A 33 6.10 16.24 9.60
C PRO A 33 7.53 16.73 9.39
N GLU A 34 7.67 17.95 8.87
CA GLU A 34 8.96 18.62 8.57
C GLU A 34 9.80 17.96 7.47
N VAL A 35 9.33 16.88 6.86
CA VAL A 35 10.00 16.20 5.74
C VAL A 35 9.34 16.58 4.43
N ARG A 36 10.03 17.44 3.67
CA ARG A 36 9.66 17.77 2.29
C ARG A 36 9.90 16.59 1.36
N GLY A 37 9.03 16.42 0.39
CA GLY A 37 9.18 15.43 -0.66
C GLY A 37 8.27 15.74 -1.85
N TYR A 38 8.03 14.72 -2.64
CA TYR A 38 7.29 14.81 -3.89
C TYR A 38 6.16 13.80 -3.91
N GLU A 39 5.01 14.22 -4.44
CA GLU A 39 3.94 13.35 -4.87
C GLU A 39 3.83 13.40 -6.39
N ALA A 40 3.84 12.23 -7.02
CA ALA A 40 3.62 12.08 -8.44
C ALA A 40 2.28 11.36 -8.67
N VAL A 41 1.52 11.84 -9.64
CA VAL A 41 0.25 11.29 -10.09
C VAL A 41 0.39 10.91 -11.55
N CYS A 42 0.27 9.61 -11.85
CA CYS A 42 0.40 9.05 -13.18
C CYS A 42 -0.97 8.84 -13.82
N HIS A 43 -1.13 9.31 -15.05
CA HIS A 43 -2.28 9.02 -15.90
C HIS A 43 -1.81 8.15 -17.06
N LEU A 44 -2.48 7.01 -17.27
CA LEU A 44 -2.23 6.18 -18.44
C LEU A 44 -2.93 6.76 -19.67
N ASN A 45 -2.45 6.38 -20.84
CA ASN A 45 -3.05 6.71 -22.14
C ASN A 45 -4.53 6.33 -22.16
N SER A 46 -5.39 7.17 -22.75
CA SER A 46 -6.84 6.94 -22.85
C SER A 46 -7.22 5.65 -23.57
N ASN A 47 -6.31 5.09 -24.38
CA ASN A 47 -6.50 3.79 -25.03
C ASN A 47 -6.40 2.61 -24.04
N ILE A 48 -5.82 2.81 -22.86
CA ILE A 48 -5.79 1.83 -21.78
C ILE A 48 -7.03 2.05 -20.93
N ASN A 49 -8.06 1.23 -21.16
CA ASN A 49 -9.30 1.32 -20.42
C ASN A 49 -9.19 0.58 -19.08
N ILE A 50 -8.76 1.29 -18.04
CA ILE A 50 -8.75 0.74 -16.68
C ILE A 50 -10.18 0.71 -16.15
N LYS A 51 -10.79 -0.48 -16.13
CA LYS A 51 -12.06 -0.73 -15.44
C LYS A 51 -11.82 -0.85 -13.95
N TYR A 52 -11.51 0.26 -13.29
CA TYR A 52 -11.41 0.28 -11.85
C TYR A 52 -12.74 0.73 -11.24
N PRO A 53 -13.21 0.08 -10.16
CA PRO A 53 -14.18 0.71 -9.28
C PRO A 53 -13.59 2.05 -8.76
N ASP A 54 -14.39 3.10 -8.63
CA ASP A 54 -13.98 4.49 -8.34
C ASP A 54 -13.21 4.66 -7.02
N TYR A 55 -11.93 4.28 -7.00
CA TYR A 55 -11.09 4.20 -5.79
C TYR A 55 -9.95 5.21 -5.74
N THR A 56 -9.84 6.19 -6.64
CA THR A 56 -8.66 7.07 -6.67
C THR A 56 -8.91 8.54 -6.29
N PHE A 57 -8.15 8.92 -5.27
CA PHE A 57 -7.92 10.23 -4.61
C PHE A 57 -7.91 11.48 -5.51
N HIS A 58 -7.61 11.32 -6.80
CA HIS A 58 -7.39 12.41 -7.74
C HIS A 58 -7.85 12.03 -9.15
N LEU A 59 -8.90 12.68 -9.67
CA LEU A 59 -9.08 12.97 -11.10
C LEU A 59 -8.73 11.84 -12.08
N LYS A 60 -9.34 10.64 -11.96
CA LYS A 60 -9.09 9.51 -12.88
C LYS A 60 -7.60 9.11 -12.98
N ALA A 61 -6.81 9.34 -11.93
CA ALA A 61 -5.41 8.93 -11.91
C ALA A 61 -5.29 7.41 -11.89
N ALA A 62 -4.34 6.89 -12.67
CA ALA A 62 -4.05 5.47 -12.74
C ALA A 62 -3.13 5.02 -11.59
N GLY A 63 -2.25 5.88 -11.10
CA GLY A 63 -1.34 5.57 -9.98
C GLY A 63 -0.83 6.81 -9.26
N VAL A 64 -0.48 6.66 -7.98
CA VAL A 64 0.10 7.72 -7.14
C VAL A 64 1.40 7.22 -6.51
N GLY A 65 2.35 8.12 -6.27
CA GLY A 65 3.60 7.76 -5.60
C GLY A 65 4.20 8.91 -4.83
N SER A 66 4.68 8.64 -3.61
CA SER A 66 5.30 9.65 -2.74
C SER A 66 6.70 9.24 -2.29
N SER A 67 7.64 10.20 -2.27
CA SER A 67 9.03 10.02 -1.80
C SER A 67 9.75 11.36 -1.63
N GLU A 68 10.77 11.42 -0.77
CA GLU A 68 11.72 12.55 -0.69
C GLU A 68 12.44 12.78 -2.02
N ASN A 69 12.59 11.73 -2.84
CA ASN A 69 13.22 11.82 -4.15
C ASN A 69 12.16 11.86 -5.25
N LYS A 70 12.16 12.93 -6.05
CA LYS A 70 11.23 13.16 -7.16
C LYS A 70 11.14 11.99 -8.14
N ARG A 71 12.28 11.39 -8.52
CA ARG A 71 12.33 10.26 -9.47
C ARG A 71 11.70 9.01 -8.87
N VAL A 72 11.93 8.77 -7.58
CA VAL A 72 11.32 7.64 -6.87
C VAL A 72 9.80 7.82 -6.75
N ALA A 73 9.32 9.05 -6.53
CA ALA A 73 7.88 9.35 -6.54
C ALA A 73 7.25 9.04 -7.91
N ILE A 74 7.86 9.53 -9.00
CA ILE A 74 7.43 9.23 -10.39
C ILE A 74 7.40 7.71 -10.61
N TYR A 75 8.50 7.03 -10.28
CA TYR A 75 8.63 5.59 -10.44
C TYR A 75 7.53 4.81 -9.71
N LYS A 76 7.25 5.16 -8.44
CA LYS A 76 6.16 4.56 -7.66
C LYS A 76 4.79 4.81 -8.31
N SER A 77 4.54 6.02 -8.82
CA SER A 77 3.27 6.35 -9.47
C SER A 77 3.03 5.55 -10.75
N ILE A 78 4.07 5.33 -11.56
CA ILE A 78 4.00 4.49 -12.78
C ILE A 78 3.82 3.02 -12.38
N SER A 79 4.56 2.56 -11.38
CA SER A 79 4.44 1.21 -10.81
C SER A 79 3.00 0.90 -10.38
N GLU A 80 2.37 1.79 -9.62
CA GLU A 80 0.97 1.65 -9.20
C GLU A 80 0.01 1.68 -10.40
N ALA A 81 0.25 2.55 -11.39
CA ALA A 81 -0.57 2.62 -12.61
C ALA A 81 -0.54 1.31 -13.41
N LEU A 82 0.65 0.71 -13.58
CA LEU A 82 0.80 -0.58 -14.26
C LEU A 82 0.17 -1.73 -13.48
N GLU A 83 0.24 -1.69 -12.15
CA GLU A 83 -0.43 -2.65 -11.27
C GLU A 83 -1.95 -2.60 -11.45
N ARG A 84 -2.52 -1.38 -11.47
CA ARG A 84 -3.96 -1.19 -11.69
C ARG A 84 -4.40 -1.60 -13.09
N TRP A 85 -3.59 -1.34 -14.10
CA TRP A 85 -3.84 -1.84 -15.45
C TRP A 85 -3.89 -3.37 -15.46
N ALA A 86 -2.87 -4.04 -14.90
CA ALA A 86 -2.83 -5.50 -14.84
C ALA A 86 -4.03 -6.10 -14.09
N TYR A 87 -4.41 -5.50 -12.96
CA TYR A 87 -5.60 -5.90 -12.22
C TYR A 87 -6.88 -5.82 -13.09
N SER A 88 -7.06 -4.73 -13.83
CA SER A 88 -8.25 -4.51 -14.67
C SER A 88 -8.39 -5.49 -15.82
N GLU A 89 -7.27 -5.95 -16.38
CA GLU A 89 -7.24 -6.93 -17.48
C GLU A 89 -7.47 -8.37 -16.99
N LEU A 90 -6.92 -8.71 -15.82
CA LEU A 90 -6.95 -10.07 -15.30
C LEU A 90 -8.23 -10.41 -14.52
N SER A 91 -9.08 -9.42 -14.24
CA SER A 91 -10.33 -9.60 -13.47
C SER A 91 -10.10 -10.35 -12.15
N LEU A 92 -9.02 -10.03 -11.45
CA LEU A 92 -8.66 -10.67 -10.18
C LEU A 92 -9.69 -10.33 -9.10
N SER A 93 -9.92 -11.25 -8.17
CA SER A 93 -10.85 -11.03 -7.05
C SER A 93 -10.33 -10.07 -5.98
N SER A 94 -9.02 -9.79 -5.99
CA SER A 94 -8.36 -8.89 -5.03
C SER A 94 -7.04 -8.36 -5.60
N THR A 95 -6.64 -7.16 -5.17
CA THR A 95 -5.31 -6.59 -5.40
C THR A 95 -4.28 -7.10 -4.39
N ALA A 96 -4.70 -7.84 -3.36
CA ALA A 96 -3.82 -8.29 -2.29
C ALA A 96 -2.63 -9.09 -2.86
N GLY A 97 -1.43 -8.58 -2.58
CA GLY A 97 -0.20 -9.18 -3.04
C GLY A 97 0.06 -9.03 -4.53
N LEU A 98 -0.60 -8.10 -5.23
CA LEU A 98 -0.25 -7.71 -6.59
C LEU A 98 0.87 -6.66 -6.53
N ALA A 99 1.89 -6.77 -7.38
CA ALA A 99 2.90 -5.73 -7.47
C ALA A 99 3.47 -5.63 -8.88
N ALA A 100 3.53 -4.41 -9.41
CA ALA A 100 4.14 -4.13 -10.71
C ALA A 100 5.34 -3.19 -10.53
N PHE A 101 6.57 -3.68 -10.73
CA PHE A 101 7.75 -2.80 -10.73
C PHE A 101 8.35 -2.79 -12.13
N PRO A 102 8.50 -1.60 -12.73
CA PRO A 102 9.37 -1.41 -13.86
C PRO A 102 10.80 -1.74 -13.40
N SER A 103 11.22 -2.98 -13.59
CA SER A 103 12.57 -3.42 -13.22
C SER A 103 12.98 -4.55 -14.14
N ILE A 104 14.25 -4.54 -14.53
CA ILE A 104 14.86 -5.61 -15.34
C ILE A 104 14.85 -6.91 -14.53
N TYR A 105 15.03 -6.79 -13.20
CA TYR A 105 15.06 -7.91 -12.26
C TYR A 105 13.76 -7.91 -11.43
N GLY A 106 12.78 -8.73 -11.82
CA GLY A 106 11.48 -8.88 -11.14
C GLY A 106 11.54 -9.32 -9.66
N LYS A 107 12.74 -9.45 -9.08
CA LYS A 107 12.99 -9.72 -7.65
C LYS A 107 12.31 -8.68 -6.75
N TYR A 108 12.36 -7.40 -7.10
CA TYR A 108 11.73 -6.35 -6.30
C TYR A 108 10.21 -6.43 -6.32
N SER A 109 9.59 -6.60 -7.50
CA SER A 109 8.15 -6.86 -7.61
C SER A 109 7.75 -8.07 -6.77
N LYS A 110 8.49 -9.18 -6.88
CA LYS A 110 8.22 -10.41 -6.14
C LYS A 110 8.30 -10.22 -4.62
N GLN A 111 9.27 -9.46 -4.14
CA GLN A 111 9.41 -9.16 -2.70
C GLN A 111 8.28 -8.26 -2.21
N LYS A 112 7.93 -7.20 -2.95
CA LYS A 112 6.84 -6.30 -2.55
C LYS A 112 5.49 -7.01 -2.58
N SER A 113 5.22 -7.80 -3.63
CA SER A 113 4.03 -8.64 -3.75
C SER A 113 3.85 -9.54 -2.52
N LYS A 114 4.93 -10.16 -2.03
CA LYS A 114 4.88 -10.95 -0.79
C LYS A 114 4.63 -10.09 0.44
N ALA A 115 5.36 -8.98 0.57
CA ALA A 115 5.25 -8.10 1.72
C ALA A 115 3.83 -7.55 1.87
N GLU A 116 3.19 -7.13 0.78
CA GLU A 116 1.80 -6.67 0.81
C GLU A 116 0.83 -7.79 1.21
N LEU A 117 0.98 -9.01 0.66
CA LEU A 117 0.14 -10.14 1.08
C LEU A 117 0.26 -10.41 2.58
N ILE A 118 1.48 -10.34 3.12
CA ILE A 118 1.75 -10.56 4.55
C ILE A 118 1.15 -9.43 5.38
N GLU A 119 1.25 -8.19 4.93
CA GLU A 119 0.59 -7.05 5.56
C GLU A 119 -0.93 -7.28 5.70
N ARG A 120 -1.60 -7.72 4.62
CA ARG A 120 -3.03 -8.07 4.68
C ARG A 120 -3.33 -9.16 5.68
N TYR A 121 -2.46 -10.16 5.74
CA TYR A 121 -2.60 -11.25 6.69
C TYR A 121 -2.44 -10.77 8.13
N CYS A 122 -1.45 -9.93 8.42
CA CYS A 122 -1.29 -9.30 9.74
C CYS A 122 -2.52 -8.47 10.13
N LEU A 123 -3.08 -7.69 9.20
CA LEU A 123 -4.31 -6.93 9.45
C LEU A 123 -5.50 -7.86 9.75
N ASN A 124 -5.61 -8.98 9.05
CA ASN A 124 -6.64 -9.98 9.34
C ASN A 124 -6.45 -10.61 10.73
N LEU A 125 -5.22 -10.95 11.12
CA LEU A 125 -4.89 -11.45 12.45
C LEU A 125 -5.15 -10.42 13.55
N LEU A 126 -4.87 -9.14 13.28
CA LEU A 126 -5.19 -8.05 14.20
C LEU A 126 -6.70 -7.96 14.41
N ASN A 127 -7.47 -8.08 13.34
CA ASN A 127 -8.93 -8.05 13.39
C ASN A 127 -9.51 -9.22 14.20
N SER A 128 -8.93 -10.42 14.04
CA SER A 128 -9.30 -11.62 14.78
C SER A 128 -8.67 -11.74 16.17
N GLU A 129 -7.96 -10.70 16.63
CA GLU A 129 -7.28 -10.66 17.94
C GLU A 129 -6.22 -11.76 18.12
N GLN A 130 -5.71 -12.27 17.01
CA GLN A 130 -4.67 -13.30 16.95
C GLN A 130 -3.27 -12.73 16.74
N LEU A 131 -3.14 -11.44 16.41
CA LEU A 131 -1.84 -10.81 16.23
C LEU A 131 -1.25 -10.36 17.58
N ASN A 132 -0.11 -10.93 17.96
CA ASN A 132 0.69 -10.44 19.08
C ASN A 132 1.43 -9.15 18.66
N LEU A 133 1.17 -8.06 19.39
CA LEU A 133 1.80 -6.76 19.19
C LEU A 133 2.75 -6.43 20.35
N THR A 134 3.84 -5.75 20.01
CA THR A 134 4.78 -5.13 20.96
C THR A 134 4.85 -3.64 20.69
N GLU A 135 4.62 -2.81 21.71
CA GLU A 135 4.83 -1.37 21.63
C GLU A 135 6.33 -1.05 21.69
N LEU A 136 6.86 -0.45 20.63
CA LEU A 136 8.28 -0.08 20.54
C LEU A 136 8.54 1.33 21.08
N LYS A 137 7.61 2.25 20.79
CA LYS A 137 7.55 3.65 21.24
C LYS A 137 6.09 4.04 21.32
N SER A 138 5.78 5.13 22.01
CA SER A 138 4.43 5.68 22.04
C SER A 138 3.86 5.77 20.62
N CYS A 139 2.75 5.08 20.39
CA CYS A 139 2.03 4.98 19.11
C CYS A 139 2.71 4.18 17.97
N ILE A 140 3.79 3.42 18.24
CA ILE A 140 4.41 2.50 17.28
C ILE A 140 4.33 1.08 17.81
N TYR A 141 3.53 0.25 17.14
CA TYR A 141 3.32 -1.14 17.48
C TYR A 141 3.90 -2.05 16.40
N THR A 142 4.47 -3.16 16.83
CA THR A 142 5.20 -4.06 15.93
C THR A 142 4.79 -5.50 16.18
N SER A 143 4.79 -6.31 15.13
CA SER A 143 4.69 -7.77 15.24
C SER A 143 5.69 -8.39 14.27
N LYS A 144 6.29 -9.51 14.67
CA LYS A 144 7.21 -10.25 13.82
C LYS A 144 6.57 -11.54 13.37
N ILE A 145 6.46 -11.73 12.05
CA ILE A 145 5.97 -12.97 11.44
C ILE A 145 7.08 -13.50 10.52
N ASN A 146 7.73 -14.58 10.93
CA ASN A 146 8.96 -15.10 10.32
C ASN A 146 10.02 -14.00 10.16
N GLU A 147 10.52 -13.75 8.94
CA GLU A 147 11.49 -12.71 8.63
C GLU A 147 10.88 -11.30 8.43
N TYR A 148 9.56 -11.16 8.49
CA TYR A 148 8.88 -9.89 8.24
C TYR A 148 8.48 -9.18 9.54
N ASN A 149 8.56 -7.86 9.51
CA ASN A 149 8.10 -6.98 10.58
C ASN A 149 6.86 -6.26 10.06
N PHE A 150 5.73 -6.52 10.71
CA PHE A 150 4.53 -5.71 10.60
C PHE A 150 4.64 -4.54 11.57
N VAL A 151 4.30 -3.34 11.11
CA VAL A 151 4.30 -2.12 11.90
C VAL A 151 2.96 -1.43 11.74
N LEU A 152 2.41 -0.98 12.86
CA LEU A 152 1.26 -0.10 12.96
C LEU A 152 1.74 1.20 13.61
N VAL A 153 1.56 2.32 12.91
CA VAL A 153 1.82 3.67 13.43
C VAL A 153 0.49 4.37 13.65
N LYS A 154 0.27 4.87 14.86
CA LYS A 154 -0.89 5.68 15.22
C LYS A 154 -0.46 7.16 15.35
N SER A 155 -1.31 8.08 14.91
CA SER A 155 -1.10 9.50 15.20
C SER A 155 -1.35 9.84 16.67
N SER A 156 -0.54 10.73 17.23
CA SER A 156 -0.69 11.22 18.60
C SER A 156 -1.83 12.23 18.75
N CYS A 157 -2.13 12.99 17.69
CA CYS A 157 -3.09 14.11 17.74
C CYS A 157 -4.48 13.76 17.20
N GLN A 158 -4.59 12.77 16.31
CA GLN A 158 -5.84 12.37 15.67
C GLN A 158 -5.90 10.85 15.54
N SER A 159 -7.09 10.30 15.26
CA SER A 159 -7.29 8.88 14.98
C SER A 159 -6.90 8.55 13.53
N ALA A 160 -5.63 8.77 13.18
CA ALA A 160 -5.04 8.34 11.92
C ALA A 160 -4.07 7.19 12.17
N TYR A 161 -4.03 6.24 11.24
CA TYR A 161 -3.23 5.02 11.34
C TYR A 161 -2.55 4.76 10.00
N GLY A 162 -1.38 4.14 10.05
CA GLY A 162 -0.69 3.63 8.87
C GLY A 162 -0.08 2.28 9.18
N PHE A 163 -0.06 1.41 8.17
CA PHE A 163 0.40 0.05 8.32
C PHE A 163 1.51 -0.23 7.34
N SER A 164 2.42 -1.13 7.70
CA SER A 164 3.40 -1.60 6.71
C SER A 164 4.00 -2.93 7.11
N CYS A 165 4.37 -3.73 6.12
CA CYS A 165 5.14 -4.95 6.33
C CYS A 165 6.46 -4.94 5.54
N HIS A 166 7.60 -5.12 6.22
CA HIS A 166 8.90 -5.26 5.56
C HIS A 166 9.86 -6.21 6.31
N VAL A 167 10.81 -6.79 5.58
CA VAL A 167 11.90 -7.59 6.16
C VAL A 167 12.79 -6.77 7.11
N LYS A 168 12.96 -5.47 6.83
CA LYS A 168 13.70 -4.53 7.70
C LYS A 168 12.71 -3.70 8.50
N LEU A 169 12.83 -3.74 9.83
CA LEU A 169 11.98 -2.95 10.74
C LEU A 169 11.98 -1.46 10.42
N LYS A 170 13.16 -0.86 10.17
CA LYS A 170 13.29 0.56 9.81
C LYS A 170 12.42 0.93 8.59
N SER A 171 12.45 0.11 7.55
CA SER A 171 11.65 0.34 6.35
C SER A 171 10.14 0.21 6.60
N ALA A 172 9.72 -0.71 7.48
CA ALA A 172 8.31 -0.81 7.87
C ALA A 172 7.85 0.41 8.66
N ILE A 173 8.67 0.92 9.58
CA ILE A 173 8.35 2.14 10.35
C ILE A 173 8.23 3.35 9.41
N GLU A 174 9.19 3.54 8.51
CA GLU A 174 9.18 4.65 7.53
C GLU A 174 7.94 4.60 6.64
N SER A 175 7.65 3.44 6.03
CA SER A 175 6.48 3.26 5.17
C SER A 175 5.15 3.48 5.93
N ALA A 176 4.99 2.88 7.12
CA ALA A 176 3.79 3.04 7.92
C ALA A 176 3.58 4.49 8.39
N SER A 177 4.67 5.21 8.68
CA SER A 177 4.60 6.62 9.07
C SER A 177 4.16 7.53 7.92
N ILE A 178 4.68 7.27 6.71
CA ILE A 178 4.24 7.99 5.49
C ILE A 178 2.75 7.72 5.24
N GLU A 179 2.30 6.47 5.34
CA GLU A 179 0.89 6.12 5.17
C GLU A 179 0.00 6.79 6.22
N MET A 180 0.39 6.74 7.49
CA MET A 180 -0.32 7.41 8.58
C MET A 180 -0.47 8.92 8.33
N PHE A 181 0.59 9.57 7.85
CA PHE A 181 0.57 11.01 7.56
C PHE A 181 -0.29 11.35 6.34
N ARG A 182 -0.26 10.52 5.29
CA ARG A 182 -1.18 10.66 4.15
C ARG A 182 -2.63 10.54 4.61
N ASN A 183 -2.90 9.56 5.48
CA ASN A 183 -4.21 9.34 6.06
C ASN A 183 -4.66 10.54 6.91
N LEU A 184 -3.77 11.14 7.69
CA LEU A 184 -4.04 12.38 8.44
C LEU A 184 -4.53 13.50 7.52
N LYS A 185 -3.81 13.75 6.41
CA LYS A 185 -4.18 14.79 5.43
C LYS A 185 -5.52 14.52 4.77
N THR A 186 -5.81 13.27 4.46
CA THR A 186 -7.12 12.86 3.93
C THR A 186 -8.23 13.15 4.93
N ILE A 187 -8.01 12.80 6.22
CA ILE A 187 -8.99 13.05 7.28
C ILE A 187 -9.27 14.55 7.41
N GLU A 188 -8.23 15.38 7.41
CA GLU A 188 -8.38 16.83 7.48
C GLU A 188 -9.16 17.39 6.28
N LYS A 189 -8.86 16.91 5.07
CA LYS A 189 -9.56 17.32 3.84
C LYS A 189 -11.06 16.97 3.89
N TYR A 190 -11.41 15.77 4.36
CA TYR A 190 -12.79 15.27 4.32
C TYR A 190 -13.55 15.37 5.65
N LYS A 191 -12.99 16.03 6.66
CA LYS A 191 -13.63 16.19 7.99
C LYS A 191 -15.08 16.68 7.93
N ASN A 192 -15.39 17.55 6.96
CA ASN A 192 -16.72 18.13 6.76
C ASN A 192 -17.31 17.82 5.37
N LEU A 193 -16.73 16.86 4.63
CA LEU A 193 -17.13 16.52 3.27
C LEU A 193 -17.47 15.03 3.19
N LYS A 194 -18.47 14.68 2.40
CA LYS A 194 -18.72 13.28 2.07
C LYS A 194 -17.79 12.85 0.94
N SER A 195 -17.11 11.73 1.12
CA SER A 195 -16.37 11.08 0.04
C SER A 195 -17.19 10.00 -0.66
N GLU A 196 -17.12 9.99 -2.00
CA GLU A 196 -17.66 8.92 -2.84
C GLU A 196 -16.72 7.70 -2.90
N ASN A 197 -15.46 7.85 -2.48
CA ASN A 197 -14.47 6.79 -2.42
C ASN A 197 -14.61 5.97 -1.13
N LEU A 198 -14.75 4.65 -1.25
CA LEU A 198 -14.91 3.75 -0.11
C LEU A 198 -13.70 3.73 0.84
N GLN A 199 -12.46 3.87 0.33
CA GLN A 199 -11.26 3.95 1.16
C GLN A 199 -11.26 5.20 2.04
N GLU A 200 -11.58 6.35 1.43
CA GLU A 200 -11.69 7.61 2.16
C GLU A 200 -12.83 7.55 3.19
N ARG A 201 -13.99 6.97 2.84
CA ARG A 201 -15.08 6.74 3.80
C ARG A 201 -14.66 5.86 4.97
N ARG A 202 -13.95 4.76 4.70
CA ARG A 202 -13.40 3.88 5.75
C ARG A 202 -12.45 4.66 6.63
N LEU A 203 -11.53 5.41 6.04
CA LEU A 203 -10.59 6.22 6.80
C LEU A 203 -11.30 7.23 7.71
N MET A 204 -12.32 7.91 7.20
CA MET A 204 -13.15 8.82 8.00
C MET A 204 -13.87 8.09 9.14
N TYR A 205 -14.43 6.91 8.88
CA TYR A 205 -15.08 6.08 9.89
C TYR A 205 -14.11 5.72 11.03
N PHE A 206 -12.93 5.20 10.70
CA PHE A 206 -11.94 4.83 11.72
C PHE A 206 -11.24 6.02 12.38
N ALA A 207 -11.35 7.22 11.79
CA ALA A 207 -10.98 8.48 12.42
C ALA A 207 -12.04 9.01 13.41
N SER A 208 -13.28 8.52 13.35
CA SER A 208 -14.39 8.92 14.21
C SER A 208 -14.97 7.75 15.01
N GLU A 209 -16.03 7.12 14.51
CA GLU A 209 -16.81 6.08 15.18
C GLU A 209 -16.00 4.79 15.37
N GLY A 210 -15.21 4.41 14.37
CA GLY A 210 -14.37 3.21 14.39
C GLY A 210 -13.10 3.36 15.24
N LYS A 211 -12.82 4.52 15.84
CA LYS A 211 -11.56 4.74 16.58
C LYS A 211 -11.40 3.77 17.75
N GLU A 212 -12.47 3.51 18.49
CA GLU A 212 -12.45 2.65 19.69
C GLU A 212 -12.27 1.20 19.31
N TYR A 213 -12.84 0.80 18.18
CA TYR A 213 -12.62 -0.52 17.59
C TYR A 213 -11.11 -0.77 17.36
N ILE A 214 -10.40 0.18 16.71
CA ILE A 214 -8.96 0.07 16.49
C ILE A 214 -8.19 -0.06 17.80
N LEU A 215 -8.50 0.81 18.77
CA LEU A 215 -7.82 0.82 20.06
C LEU A 215 -8.03 -0.48 20.81
N ASN A 216 -9.24 -1.06 20.75
CA ASN A 216 -9.54 -2.34 21.36
C ASN A 216 -8.76 -3.48 20.69
N LYS A 217 -8.64 -3.49 19.35
CA LYS A 217 -7.82 -4.48 18.64
C LYS A 217 -6.32 -4.35 18.97
N ILE A 218 -5.79 -3.14 19.05
CA ILE A 218 -4.40 -2.90 19.50
C ILE A 218 -4.20 -3.40 20.92
N LYS A 219 -5.12 -3.05 21.84
CA LYS A 219 -5.06 -3.49 23.24
C LYS A 219 -5.11 -5.01 23.36
N ALA A 220 -6.02 -5.66 22.64
CA ALA A 220 -6.09 -7.12 22.60
C ALA A 220 -4.78 -7.73 22.08
N GLY A 221 -4.21 -7.17 21.01
CA GLY A 221 -2.94 -7.62 20.45
C GLY A 221 -1.75 -7.48 21.40
N LEU A 222 -1.72 -6.43 22.24
CA LEU A 222 -0.69 -6.25 23.29
C LEU A 222 -0.75 -7.32 24.39
N HIS A 223 -1.92 -7.94 24.59
CA HIS A 223 -2.13 -8.99 25.57
C HIS A 223 -2.11 -10.40 24.95
N SER A 224 -2.05 -10.49 23.61
CA SER A 224 -2.08 -11.77 22.91
C SER A 224 -0.74 -12.49 23.04
N THR A 225 -0.78 -13.76 23.43
CA THR A 225 0.38 -14.65 23.44
C THR A 225 0.37 -15.61 22.23
N CYS A 226 -0.49 -15.36 21.25
CA CYS A 226 -0.67 -16.24 20.11
C CYS A 226 0.62 -16.25 19.25
N HIS A 227 1.13 -17.46 19.00
CA HIS A 227 2.16 -17.66 17.98
C HIS A 227 1.47 -17.98 16.65
N VAL A 228 1.72 -17.15 15.64
CA VAL A 228 1.12 -17.35 14.32
C VAL A 228 2.21 -17.65 13.29
N ASP A 229 2.11 -18.82 12.67
CA ASP A 229 2.99 -19.21 11.58
C ASP A 229 2.51 -18.63 10.25
N LEU A 230 3.46 -18.12 9.45
CA LEU A 230 3.13 -17.65 8.12
C LEU A 230 2.71 -18.84 7.23
N PRO A 231 1.50 -18.81 6.65
CA PRO A 231 1.09 -19.83 5.70
C PRO A 231 2.00 -19.84 4.47
N LYS A 232 2.17 -21.00 3.83
CA LYS A 232 3.00 -21.11 2.61
C LYS A 232 2.47 -20.16 1.53
N ILE A 233 3.34 -19.29 1.00
CA ILE A 233 3.02 -18.35 -0.08
C ILE A 233 3.47 -18.93 -1.42
N ARG A 234 2.60 -18.85 -2.43
CA ARG A 234 2.92 -19.02 -3.85
C ARG A 234 2.96 -17.65 -4.50
N THR A 235 4.05 -17.32 -5.18
CA THR A 235 4.16 -16.09 -5.99
C THR A 235 4.24 -16.46 -7.46
N LEU A 236 3.36 -15.89 -8.27
CA LEU A 236 3.27 -16.10 -9.71
C LEU A 236 3.61 -14.80 -10.43
N GLU A 237 4.30 -14.93 -11.55
CA GLU A 237 4.38 -13.84 -12.52
C GLU A 237 3.13 -13.90 -13.39
N LEU A 238 2.59 -12.72 -13.72
CA LEU A 238 1.37 -12.55 -14.49
C LEU A 238 1.69 -11.88 -15.81
N ASP A 239 1.30 -12.53 -16.89
CA ASP A 239 1.49 -12.04 -18.25
C ASP A 239 0.28 -11.27 -18.77
N GLY A 240 0.55 -10.26 -19.58
CA GLY A 240 -0.48 -9.49 -20.28
C GLY A 240 0.10 -8.32 -21.08
N PRO A 241 -0.75 -7.39 -21.56
CA PRO A 241 -0.31 -6.24 -22.36
C PRO A 241 0.73 -5.33 -21.68
N TRP A 242 0.80 -5.35 -20.34
CA TRP A 242 1.81 -4.63 -19.55
C TRP A 242 3.19 -5.30 -19.55
N SER A 243 3.32 -6.58 -19.91
CA SER A 243 4.56 -7.35 -19.79
C SER A 243 5.72 -6.75 -20.57
N ARG A 244 5.43 -5.96 -21.61
CA ARG A 244 6.43 -5.18 -22.38
C ARG A 244 7.06 -4.02 -21.59
N TYR A 245 6.45 -3.60 -20.48
CA TYR A 245 6.87 -2.45 -19.68
C TYR A 245 7.29 -2.83 -18.26
N SER A 246 6.66 -3.85 -17.68
CA SER A 246 6.85 -4.23 -16.29
C SER A 246 6.55 -5.71 -16.08
N ARG A 247 7.19 -6.28 -15.07
CA ARG A 247 6.90 -7.63 -14.59
C ARG A 247 5.96 -7.53 -13.40
N VAL A 248 4.77 -8.11 -13.55
CA VAL A 248 3.72 -8.10 -12.53
C VAL A 248 3.72 -9.44 -11.82
N PHE A 249 3.68 -9.39 -10.49
CA PHE A 249 3.63 -10.59 -9.67
C PHE A 249 2.40 -10.55 -8.76
N GLN A 250 1.80 -11.72 -8.56
CA GLN A 250 0.76 -11.94 -7.57
C GLN A 250 1.21 -13.00 -6.57
N SER A 251 1.17 -12.65 -5.29
CA SER A 251 1.38 -13.58 -4.19
C SER A 251 0.05 -13.98 -3.59
N GLN A 252 -0.10 -15.26 -3.31
CA GLN A 252 -1.28 -15.84 -2.68
C GLN A 252 -0.89 -16.94 -1.69
N PHE A 253 -1.70 -17.16 -0.66
CA PHE A 253 -1.52 -18.31 0.22
C PHE A 253 -1.87 -19.61 -0.52
N LYS A 254 -1.08 -20.68 -0.28
CA LYS A 254 -1.32 -21.99 -0.92
C LYS A 254 -2.60 -22.67 -0.44
N LYS A 255 -3.02 -22.39 0.80
CA LYS A 255 -4.34 -22.77 1.31
C LYS A 255 -5.25 -21.58 1.10
N ASN A 256 -6.52 -21.83 0.76
CA ASN A 256 -7.56 -20.80 0.74
C ASN A 256 -7.78 -20.30 2.17
N ILE A 257 -6.96 -19.33 2.56
CA ILE A 257 -7.21 -18.49 3.71
C ILE A 257 -8.13 -17.42 3.17
N SER A 258 -9.41 -17.54 3.51
CA SER A 258 -10.36 -16.47 3.27
C SER A 258 -9.90 -15.29 4.12
N LEU A 259 -9.17 -14.37 3.49
CA LEU A 259 -9.18 -13.00 3.95
C LEU A 259 -10.63 -12.58 3.75
N ASN A 260 -11.42 -12.61 4.83
CA ASN A 260 -12.89 -12.54 4.84
C ASN A 260 -13.48 -11.24 4.23
N ASN A 261 -13.30 -11.01 2.93
CA ASN A 261 -13.51 -9.73 2.23
C ASN A 261 -14.95 -9.15 2.34
N LYS A 262 -15.87 -9.88 2.95
CA LYS A 262 -17.30 -9.55 3.07
C LYS A 262 -17.64 -8.70 4.28
N ASP A 263 -16.75 -8.61 5.28
CA ASP A 263 -16.98 -7.68 6.37
C ASP A 263 -16.72 -6.25 5.87
N LEU A 264 -17.68 -5.34 6.08
CA LEU A 264 -17.56 -3.91 5.79
C LEU A 264 -16.38 -3.24 6.56
N GLU A 265 -15.71 -4.00 7.45
CA GLU A 265 -14.87 -3.62 8.59
C GLU A 265 -13.34 -3.76 8.38
N TYR A 266 -12.84 -3.68 7.15
CA TYR A 266 -11.39 -3.75 6.96
C TYR A 266 -10.69 -2.45 7.39
N PHE A 267 -9.72 -2.60 8.30
CA PHE A 267 -8.60 -1.70 8.58
C PHE A 267 -7.74 -1.49 7.32
N TYR A 268 -8.31 -0.91 6.29
CA TYR A 268 -7.60 -0.62 5.06
C TYR A 268 -8.14 0.64 4.42
N PHE A 269 -7.23 1.61 4.32
CA PHE A 269 -7.46 2.97 3.84
C PHE A 269 -6.56 3.19 2.63
#